data_AF-A0A2G0CDC4-F1
#
_entry.id   AF-A0A2G0CDC4-F1
#
_cell.length_a   1.000
_cell.length_b   1.000
_cell.length_c   1.000
_cell.angle_alpha   90.00
_cell.angle_beta   90.00
_cell.angle_gamma   90.00
#
_symmetry.space_group_name_H-M   'P 1'
#
loop_
_entity.id
_entity.type
_entity.pdbx_description
1 polymer ?
#
loop_
_entity_poly.entity_id
_entity_poly.type
_entity_poly.pdbx_seq_one_letter_code
_entity_poly.pdbx_strand_id
1 'polypeptide(L)' 'MNIHAIRVSLLLWALPLAVLAQAPSTDGLIAYWKFDETSGTTANDRAGNYNATLNSGASFAPGQGQSGGALQLNDLTGGA' A
#
# COMPACT_ATOMS: atom_id res chain seq x y z
N MET A 1 17.88 -22.60 59.32
CA MET A 1 16.78 -23.58 59.36
C MET A 1 15.60 -22.97 58.64
N ASN A 2 15.23 -23.53 57.50
CA ASN A 2 14.31 -22.94 56.52
C ASN A 2 12.86 -22.98 57.01
N ILE A 3 12.12 -21.88 56.90
CA ILE A 3 10.65 -21.90 56.74
C ILE A 3 10.11 -20.66 55.98
N HIS A 4 9.51 -20.95 54.82
CA HIS A 4 8.28 -20.39 54.22
C HIS A 4 8.05 -18.87 54.15
N ALA A 5 8.07 -18.28 52.94
CA ALA A 5 6.89 -17.61 52.36
C ALA A 5 7.13 -17.04 50.95
N ILE A 6 6.34 -17.56 50.02
CA ILE A 6 5.91 -17.04 48.72
C ILE A 6 5.85 -15.50 48.65
N ARG A 7 6.62 -14.88 47.75
CA ARG A 7 6.14 -13.81 46.84
C ARG A 7 7.07 -13.67 45.62
N VAL A 8 6.54 -14.13 44.49
CA VAL A 8 6.71 -13.56 43.14
C VAL A 8 8.12 -13.57 42.56
N SER A 9 8.41 -14.67 41.86
CA SER A 9 9.38 -14.75 40.77
C SER A 9 9.21 -13.56 39.82
N LEU A 10 10.21 -12.68 39.74
CA LEU A 10 10.24 -11.64 38.71
C LEU A 10 10.52 -12.34 37.37
N LEU A 11 9.47 -12.45 36.55
CA LEU A 11 9.48 -12.97 35.20
C LEU A 11 10.51 -12.19 34.34
N LEU A 12 11.65 -12.81 34.06
CA LEU A 12 12.49 -12.51 32.91
C LEU A 12 12.00 -13.38 31.73
N TRP A 13 10.86 -13.05 31.13
CA TRP A 13 10.41 -13.70 29.91
C TRP A 13 9.92 -12.64 28.91
N ALA A 14 10.74 -12.43 27.88
CA ALA A 14 10.42 -11.74 26.62
C ALA A 14 9.74 -10.36 26.74
N LEU A 15 10.55 -9.29 26.76
CA LEU A 15 10.12 -8.08 26.06
C LEU A 15 10.04 -8.46 24.58
N PRO A 16 8.88 -8.47 23.90
CA PRO A 16 8.92 -8.39 22.46
C PRO A 16 9.60 -7.05 22.18
N LEU A 17 10.78 -7.07 21.53
CA LEU A 17 11.20 -5.88 20.80
C LEU A 17 9.99 -5.53 19.94
N ALA A 18 9.36 -4.41 20.21
CA ALA A 18 8.47 -3.80 19.24
C ALA A 18 9.38 -3.47 18.06
N VAL A 19 9.44 -4.37 17.08
CA VAL A 19 9.93 -4.03 15.76
C VAL A 19 8.94 -2.99 15.30
N LEU A 20 9.33 -1.71 15.36
CA LEU A 20 8.58 -0.67 14.71
C LEU A 20 8.60 -1.05 13.24
N ALA A 21 7.51 -1.65 12.74
CA ALA A 21 7.32 -1.86 11.33
C ALA A 21 7.31 -0.45 10.73
N GLN A 22 8.46 -0.03 10.20
CA GLN A 22 8.57 1.25 9.55
C GLN A 22 7.73 1.13 8.28
N ALA A 23 6.61 1.87 8.24
CA ALA A 23 5.87 2.02 7.01
C ALA A 23 6.84 2.51 5.93
N PRO A 24 6.72 2.04 4.67
CA PRO A 24 7.55 2.54 3.60
C PRO A 24 7.47 4.08 3.61
N SER A 25 8.63 4.73 3.63
CA SER A 25 8.69 6.18 3.61
C SER A 25 8.09 6.65 2.29
N THR A 26 7.04 7.47 2.36
CA THR A 26 6.51 8.18 1.20
C THR A 26 7.27 9.48 0.94
N ASP A 27 8.47 9.62 1.51
CA ASP A 27 9.26 10.83 1.39
C ASP A 27 9.71 10.99 -0.06
N GLY A 28 9.44 12.17 -0.63
CA GLY A 28 9.61 12.42 -2.07
C GLY A 28 8.56 11.78 -2.99
N LEU A 29 7.52 11.11 -2.48
CA LEU A 29 6.41 10.62 -3.32
C LEU A 29 5.58 11.80 -3.83
N ILE A 30 5.55 11.97 -5.16
CA ILE A 30 4.83 13.08 -5.81
C ILE A 30 3.38 12.70 -6.13
N ALA A 31 3.16 11.47 -6.64
CA ALA A 31 1.83 10.96 -7.02
C ALA A 31 1.81 9.43 -6.94
N TYR A 32 0.62 8.85 -6.74
CA TYR A 32 0.39 7.41 -6.72
C TYR A 32 -0.98 7.05 -7.32
N TRP A 33 -0.99 6.52 -8.54
CA TRP A 33 -2.19 6.00 -9.18
C TRP A 33 -2.27 4.48 -9.05
N LYS A 34 -3.36 4.01 -8.44
CA LYS A 34 -3.63 2.57 -8.26
C LYS A 34 -4.33 1.92 -9.45
N PHE A 35 -5.04 2.73 -10.24
CA PHE A 35 -5.88 2.28 -11.36
C PHE A 35 -6.98 1.27 -10.95
N ASP A 36 -7.50 1.39 -9.72
CA ASP A 36 -8.57 0.55 -9.16
C ASP A 36 -9.98 1.03 -9.60
N GLU A 37 -10.07 2.16 -10.32
CA GLU A 37 -11.33 2.65 -10.86
C GLU A 37 -11.97 1.63 -11.81
N THR A 38 -13.30 1.55 -11.79
CA THR A 38 -14.05 0.57 -12.61
C THR A 38 -14.64 1.17 -13.89
N SER A 39 -14.63 2.50 -14.00
CA SER A 39 -15.20 3.24 -15.13
C SER A 39 -14.71 4.69 -15.16
N GLY A 40 -15.06 5.41 -16.23
CA GLY A 40 -14.65 6.80 -16.44
C GLY A 40 -13.23 6.91 -16.99
N THR A 41 -12.72 8.14 -17.02
CA THR A 41 -11.40 8.46 -17.60
C THR A 41 -10.46 9.09 -16.59
N THR A 42 -10.84 9.24 -15.33
CA THR A 42 -9.98 9.87 -14.31
C THR A 42 -9.30 8.81 -13.47
N ALA A 43 -7.98 8.73 -13.52
CA ALA A 43 -7.18 7.98 -12.55
C ALA A 43 -6.85 8.90 -11.36
N ASN A 44 -7.33 8.52 -10.18
CA ASN A 44 -7.18 9.36 -8.99
C ASN A 44 -5.80 9.15 -8.37
N ASP A 45 -5.09 10.24 -8.13
CA ASP A 45 -3.88 10.22 -7.30
C ASP A 45 -4.27 9.98 -5.85
N ARG A 46 -3.66 8.98 -5.20
CA ARG A 46 -3.93 8.63 -3.81
C ARG A 46 -2.91 9.21 -2.84
N ALA A 47 -1.82 9.77 -3.36
CA ALA A 47 -0.83 10.50 -2.58
C ALA A 47 -1.14 12.01 -2.53
N GLY A 48 -1.85 12.55 -3.51
CA GLY A 48 -2.13 13.98 -3.61
C GLY A 48 -3.22 14.33 -4.62
N ASN A 49 -3.02 15.45 -5.33
CA ASN A 49 -4.01 16.03 -6.25
C ASN A 49 -3.58 15.97 -7.71
N TYR A 50 -2.64 15.11 -8.07
CA TYR A 50 -2.18 14.95 -9.45
C TYR A 50 -3.06 13.93 -10.19
N ASN A 51 -4.36 14.18 -10.32
CA ASN A 51 -5.22 13.27 -11.07
C ASN A 51 -4.81 13.19 -12.54
N ALA A 52 -4.87 12.00 -13.14
CA ALA A 52 -4.56 11.78 -14.56
C ALA A 52 -5.85 11.52 -15.35
N THR A 53 -5.82 11.88 -16.63
CA THR A 53 -6.91 11.64 -17.58
C THR A 53 -6.48 10.60 -18.61
N LEU A 54 -7.25 9.52 -18.76
CA LEU A 54 -7.07 8.49 -19.77
C LEU A 54 -7.50 9.04 -21.13
N ASN A 55 -6.61 8.92 -22.11
CA ASN A 55 -6.89 9.25 -23.51
C ASN A 55 -7.55 8.06 -24.23
N SER A 56 -7.99 8.31 -25.47
CA SER A 56 -8.44 7.24 -26.37
C SER A 56 -7.41 6.13 -26.42
N GLY A 57 -7.87 4.89 -26.20
CA GLY A 57 -7.01 3.71 -26.20
C GLY A 57 -6.49 3.26 -24.83
N ALA A 58 -6.78 4.00 -23.76
CA ALA A 58 -6.59 3.55 -22.38
C ALA A 58 -7.94 3.30 -21.69
N SER A 59 -8.06 2.17 -20.99
CA SER A 59 -9.22 1.87 -20.14
C SER A 59 -8.80 1.17 -18.85
N PHE A 60 -9.56 1.36 -17.77
CA PHE A 60 -9.34 0.59 -16.55
C PHE A 60 -9.66 -0.89 -16.74
N ALA A 61 -8.84 -1.74 -16.14
CA ALA A 61 -8.98 -3.20 -16.13
C ALA A 61 -9.07 -3.72 -14.68
N PRO A 62 -10.26 -3.70 -14.06
CA PRO A 62 -10.42 -4.05 -12.65
C PRO A 62 -10.05 -5.50 -12.36
N GLY A 63 -9.24 -5.72 -11.33
CA GLY A 63 -8.83 -7.06 -10.91
C GLY A 63 -7.85 -7.76 -11.86
N GLN A 64 -7.41 -7.08 -12.93
CA GLN A 64 -6.43 -7.62 -13.88
C GLN A 64 -4.99 -7.16 -13.56
N GLY A 65 -4.81 -6.30 -12.55
CA GLY A 65 -3.51 -5.81 -12.13
C GLY A 65 -2.83 -6.73 -11.12
N GLN A 66 -1.51 -6.57 -10.97
CA GLN A 66 -0.75 -7.27 -9.93
C GLN A 66 -1.24 -6.93 -8.51
N SER A 67 -1.78 -5.73 -8.32
CA SER A 67 -2.39 -5.28 -7.07
C SER A 67 -3.68 -4.52 -7.38
N GLY A 68 -4.80 -5.22 -7.49
CA GLY A 68 -6.10 -4.63 -7.80
C GLY A 68 -6.29 -4.42 -9.29
N GLY A 69 -6.55 -3.18 -9.70
CA GLY A 69 -6.73 -2.79 -11.10
C GLY A 69 -5.43 -2.51 -11.86
N ALA A 70 -5.57 -2.25 -13.15
CA ALA A 70 -4.51 -1.83 -14.06
C ALA A 70 -5.09 -0.96 -15.19
N LEU A 71 -4.22 -0.40 -16.02
CA LEU A 71 -4.62 0.16 -17.30
C LEU A 71 -4.42 -0.88 -18.40
N GLN A 72 -5.42 -1.02 -19.26
CA GLN A 72 -5.29 -1.70 -20.54
C GLN A 72 -5.07 -0.67 -21.65
N LEU A 73 -4.03 -0.88 -22.46
CA LEU A 73 -3.67 -0.04 -23.60
C LEU A 73 -3.92 -0.85 -24.87
N ASN A 74 -4.54 -0.24 -25.89
CA ASN A 74 -5.00 -0.96 -27.09
C ASN A 74 -4.02 -0.93 -28.27
N ASP A 75 -2.71 -0.76 -28.03
CA ASP A 75 -1.62 -0.70 -29.02
C ASP A 75 -1.76 0.35 -30.16
N LEU A 76 -2.87 1.07 -30.24
CA LEU A 76 -3.15 2.05 -31.32
C LEU A 76 -2.72 3.47 -30.96
N THR A 77 -2.50 3.76 -29.68
CA THR A 77 -1.97 5.04 -29.17
C THR A 77 -1.37 4.85 -27.78
N GLY A 78 -0.06 4.65 -27.68
CA GLY A 78 0.59 4.53 -26.37
C GLY A 78 2.07 4.14 -26.33
N GLY A 79 2.80 4.23 -27.44
CA GLY A 79 4.21 3.84 -27.47
C GLY A 79 5.02 4.57 -28.54
N ALA A 80 5.28 5.86 -28.30
CA ALA A 80 6.48 6.63 -28.68
C ALA A 80 6.27 8.10 -28.27
#